data_AF-O80372-F1
#
_entry.id   AF-O80372-F1
#
_cell.length_a   1.000
_cell.length_b   1.000
_cell.length_c   1.000
_cell.angle_alpha   90.00
_cell.angle_beta   90.00
_cell.angle_gamma   90.00
#
_symmetry.space_group_name_H-M   'P 1'
#
loop_
_entity.id
_entity.type
_entity.pdbx_description
1 polymer ?
#
loop_
_entity_poly.entity_id
_entity_poly.type
_entity_poly.pdbx_seq_one_letter_code
_entity_poly.pdbx_strand_id
1 'polypeptide(L)'
;GGHVNPAVTFGAFVGGHISFFKSILYWIAQCLGSVVACLLLKFATGGLETSAFALSSGVGEWNAVVFEIVMTFGLVYTVYATAIDPKKGDLGIIAPIAIGFIVGANI
;
A
#
# COMPACT_ATOMS: atom_id res chain seq x y z
N GLY A 1 -1.27 12.26 1.46
CA GLY A 1 -1.05 12.49 2.91
C GLY A 1 -0.56 11.23 3.59
N GLY A 2 -1.45 10.33 3.98
CA GLY A 2 -1.10 9.00 4.50
C GLY A 2 -0.96 7.97 3.37
N HIS A 3 0.21 7.86 2.75
CA HIS A 3 0.40 6.89 1.67
C HIS A 3 0.48 5.46 2.18
N VAL A 4 1.17 5.24 3.30
CA VAL A 4 1.30 3.95 4.06
C VAL A 4 1.75 2.73 3.21
N ASN A 5 2.03 2.92 1.93
CA ASN A 5 2.37 1.89 0.96
C ASN A 5 3.36 2.48 -0.07
N PRO A 6 4.50 1.82 -0.31
CA PRO A 6 5.47 2.26 -1.31
C PRO A 6 4.93 2.38 -2.74
N ALA A 7 4.02 1.50 -3.16
CA ALA A 7 3.39 1.56 -4.49
C ALA A 7 2.47 2.78 -4.65
N VAL A 8 1.76 3.17 -3.58
CA VAL A 8 0.97 4.41 -3.57
C VAL A 8 1.88 5.64 -3.68
N THR A 9 2.97 5.66 -2.93
CA THR A 9 3.99 6.72 -3.04
C THR A 9 4.59 6.78 -4.45
N PHE A 10 4.91 5.62 -5.03
CA PHE A 10 5.44 5.53 -6.38
C PHE A 10 4.44 6.04 -7.43
N GLY A 11 3.17 5.64 -7.34
CA GLY A 11 2.12 6.13 -8.22
C GLY A 11 2.02 7.65 -8.16
N ALA A 12 1.91 8.21 -6.95
CA ALA A 12 1.87 9.67 -6.74
C ALA A 12 3.12 10.40 -7.29
N PHE A 13 4.30 9.77 -7.20
CA PHE A 13 5.54 10.31 -7.77
C PHE A 13 5.50 10.34 -9.30
N VAL A 14 5.11 9.22 -9.93
CA VAL A 14 4.98 9.11 -11.38
C VAL A 14 3.97 10.12 -11.92
N GLY A 15 2.86 10.35 -11.23
CA GLY A 15 1.90 11.39 -11.62
C GLY A 15 2.25 12.82 -11.18
N GLY A 16 3.44 13.06 -10.62
CA GLY A 16 3.92 14.41 -10.31
C GLY A 16 3.28 15.07 -9.09
N HIS A 17 2.67 14.31 -8.19
CA HIS A 17 2.00 14.83 -6.98
C HIS A 17 2.91 14.86 -5.73
N ILE A 18 4.11 14.30 -5.83
CA ILE A 18 5.13 14.33 -4.78
C ILE A 18 6.53 14.42 -5.42
N SER A 19 7.46 15.12 -4.76
CA SER A 19 8.83 15.21 -5.27
C SER A 19 9.60 13.91 -5.05
N PHE A 20 10.65 13.69 -5.86
CA PHE A 20 11.53 12.53 -5.73
C PHE A 20 12.11 12.38 -4.32
N PHE A 21 12.66 13.46 -3.76
CA PHE A 21 13.23 13.45 -2.42
C PHE A 21 12.20 13.06 -1.34
N LYS A 22 10.98 13.61 -1.42
CA LYS A 22 9.91 13.22 -0.49
C LYS A 22 9.53 11.74 -0.68
N SER A 23 9.52 11.23 -1.90
CA SER A 23 9.20 9.83 -2.18
C SER A 23 10.18 8.87 -1.48
N ILE A 24 11.48 9.18 -1.52
CA ILE A 24 12.50 8.42 -0.79
C ILE A 24 12.24 8.44 0.72
N LEU A 25 11.95 9.61 1.30
CA LEU A 25 11.66 9.71 2.73
C LEU A 25 10.42 8.90 3.12
N TYR A 26 9.39 8.90 2.28
CA TYR A 26 8.20 8.08 2.48
C TYR A 26 8.52 6.59 2.47
N TRP A 27 9.31 6.11 1.49
CA TRP A 27 9.68 4.69 1.42
C TRP A 27 10.52 4.24 2.62
N ILE A 28 11.50 5.06 3.03
CA ILE A 28 12.30 4.77 4.24
C ILE A 28 11.39 4.68 5.46
N ALA A 29 10.52 5.66 5.68
CA ALA A 29 9.61 5.65 6.82
C ALA A 29 8.63 4.47 6.80
N GLN A 30 8.10 4.12 5.63
CA GLN A 30 7.18 2.98 5.46
C GLN A 30 7.86 1.64 5.77
N CYS A 31 9.06 1.41 5.24
CA CYS A 31 9.82 0.19 5.50
C CYS A 31 10.26 0.10 6.96
N LEU A 32 10.76 1.19 7.56
CA LEU A 32 11.12 1.22 8.97
C LEU A 32 9.91 0.96 9.88
N GLY A 33 8.77 1.59 9.58
CA GLY A 33 7.53 1.35 10.30
C GLY A 33 7.09 -0.12 10.25
N SER A 34 7.17 -0.75 9.08
CA SER A 34 6.87 -2.18 8.91
C SER A 34 7.81 -3.07 9.73
N VAL A 35 9.13 -2.82 9.70
CA VAL A 35 10.12 -3.56 10.49
C VAL A 35 9.83 -3.43 11.99
N VAL A 36 9.60 -2.20 12.48
CA VAL A 36 9.27 -1.95 13.90
C VAL A 36 7.98 -2.67 14.29
N ALA A 37 6.95 -2.63 13.45
CA ALA A 37 5.69 -3.32 13.71
C ALA A 37 5.88 -4.85 13.83
N CYS A 38 6.65 -5.46 12.94
CA CYS A 38 6.96 -6.90 13.01
C CYS A 38 7.74 -7.27 14.27
N LEU A 39 8.72 -6.46 14.68
CA LEU A 39 9.48 -6.69 15.91
C LEU A 39 8.61 -6.56 17.17
N LEU A 40 7.76 -5.53 17.22
CA LEU A 40 6.80 -5.34 18.31
C LEU A 40 5.80 -6.48 18.39
N LEU A 41 5.30 -6.95 17.24
CA LEU A 41 4.38 -8.10 17.19
C LEU A 41 5.07 -9.35 17.71
N LYS A 42 6.28 -9.67 17.24
CA LYS A 42 7.06 -10.81 17.73
C LYS A 42 7.30 -10.75 19.24
N PHE A 43 7.59 -9.57 19.78
CA PHE A 43 7.73 -9.38 21.22
C PHE A 43 6.41 -9.62 21.97
N ALA A 44 5.32 -8.98 21.51
CA ALA A 44 4.02 -9.05 22.15
C ALA A 44 3.40 -10.46 22.12
N THR A 45 3.74 -11.27 21.13
CA THR A 45 3.25 -12.66 20.99
C THR A 45 4.12 -13.70 21.69
N GLY A 46 5.17 -13.29 22.40
CA GLY A 46 6.08 -14.24 23.07
C GLY A 46 6.97 -15.01 22.10
N GLY A 47 7.31 -14.41 20.95
CA GLY A 47 8.23 -14.98 19.98
C GLY A 47 7.58 -15.83 18.88
N LEU A 48 6.25 -15.78 18.73
CA LEU A 48 5.59 -16.42 17.58
C LEU A 48 6.12 -15.86 16.26
N GLU A 49 6.13 -16.70 15.23
CA GLU A 49 6.57 -16.30 13.90
C GLU A 49 5.65 -15.22 13.31
N THR A 50 6.26 -14.23 12.66
CA THR A 50 5.57 -13.24 11.85
C THR A 50 5.64 -13.68 10.39
N SER A 51 4.53 -14.22 9.86
CA SER A 51 4.47 -14.78 8.50
C SER A 51 4.78 -13.73 7.44
N ALA A 52 5.61 -14.10 6.47
CA ALA A 52 5.81 -13.34 5.24
C ALA A 52 4.79 -13.76 4.18
N PHE A 53 4.50 -12.87 3.24
CA PHE A 53 3.72 -13.22 2.04
C PHE A 53 4.50 -14.23 1.19
N ALA A 54 3.82 -15.29 0.77
CA ALA A 54 4.38 -16.34 -0.07
C ALA A 54 3.32 -16.84 -1.06
N LEU A 55 3.79 -17.41 -2.18
CA LEU A 55 2.91 -18.01 -3.18
C LEU A 55 2.22 -19.26 -2.61
N SER A 56 0.93 -19.41 -2.92
CA SER A 56 0.22 -20.66 -2.65
C SER A 56 0.76 -21.79 -3.53
N SER A 57 0.67 -23.02 -3.02
CA SER A 57 1.11 -24.20 -3.75
C SER A 57 0.36 -24.33 -5.08
N GLY A 58 1.10 -24.52 -6.17
CA GLY A 58 0.54 -24.65 -7.52
C GLY A 58 0.24 -23.33 -8.24
N VAL A 59 0.48 -22.17 -7.61
CA VAL A 59 0.37 -20.86 -8.29
C VAL A 59 1.70 -20.50 -8.95
N GLY A 60 1.67 -20.26 -10.27
CA GLY A 60 2.83 -19.79 -11.02
C GLY A 60 3.20 -18.35 -10.66
N GLU A 61 4.50 -18.05 -10.65
CA GLU A 61 5.02 -16.71 -10.34
C GLU A 61 4.39 -15.63 -11.22
N TRP A 62 4.22 -15.90 -12.51
CA TRP A 62 3.65 -14.94 -13.45
C TRP A 62 2.17 -14.64 -13.19
N ASN A 63 1.40 -15.65 -12.80
CA ASN A 63 -0.01 -15.48 -12.40
C ASN A 63 -0.11 -14.55 -11.19
N ALA A 64 0.76 -14.76 -10.20
CA ALA A 64 0.78 -13.91 -9.01
C ALA A 64 1.22 -12.49 -9.31
N VAL A 65 2.26 -12.29 -10.14
CA VAL A 65 2.70 -10.95 -10.55
C VAL A 65 1.56 -10.20 -11.27
N VAL A 66 0.86 -10.86 -12.19
CA VAL A 66 -0.28 -10.22 -12.88
C VAL A 66 -1.40 -9.88 -11.90
N PHE A 67 -1.69 -10.78 -10.95
CA PHE A 67 -2.71 -10.53 -9.92
C PHE A 67 -2.35 -9.34 -9.02
N GLU A 68 -1.12 -9.28 -8.54
CA GLU A 68 -0.57 -8.17 -7.76
C GLU A 68 -0.62 -6.84 -8.52
N ILE A 69 -0.32 -6.84 -9.83
CA ILE A 69 -0.45 -5.65 -10.67
C ILE A 69 -1.89 -5.14 -10.70
N VAL A 70 -2.86 -6.03 -10.93
CA VAL A 70 -4.28 -5.64 -11.02
C VAL A 70 -4.80 -5.10 -9.68
N MET A 71 -4.49 -5.78 -8.58
CA MET A 71 -4.91 -5.36 -7.24
C MET A 71 -4.26 -4.05 -6.80
N THR A 72 -2.95 -3.93 -7.04
CA THR A 72 -2.20 -2.71 -6.72
C THR A 72 -2.66 -1.54 -7.58
N PHE A 73 -2.98 -1.78 -8.85
CA PHE A 73 -3.61 -0.77 -9.69
C PHE A 73 -4.94 -0.30 -9.11
N GLY A 74 -5.81 -1.21 -8.68
CA GLY A 74 -7.10 -0.86 -8.03
C GLY A 74 -6.91 0.03 -6.80
N LEU A 75 -5.92 -0.30 -5.95
CA LEU A 75 -5.56 0.51 -4.79
C LEU A 75 -5.05 1.91 -5.20
N VAL A 76 -4.03 1.97 -6.06
CA VAL A 76 -3.42 3.24 -6.47
C VAL A 76 -4.45 4.12 -7.20
N TYR A 77 -5.27 3.53 -8.06
CA TYR A 77 -6.37 4.24 -8.73
C TYR A 77 -7.38 4.80 -7.72
N THR A 78 -7.77 4.02 -6.72
CA THR A 78 -8.67 4.49 -5.65
C THR A 78 -8.07 5.67 -4.91
N VAL A 79 -6.77 5.64 -4.58
CA VAL A 79 -6.07 6.79 -3.99
C VAL A 79 -6.12 7.99 -4.93
N TYR A 80 -5.91 7.79 -6.22
CA TYR A 80 -5.97 8.87 -7.21
C TYR A 80 -7.35 9.52 -7.27
N ALA A 81 -8.38 8.73 -7.50
CA ALA A 81 -9.75 9.18 -7.69
C ALA A 81 -10.33 9.83 -6.43
N THR A 82 -9.99 9.30 -5.24
CA THR A 82 -10.60 9.75 -3.98
C THR A 82 -9.76 10.77 -3.23
N ALA A 83 -8.42 10.73 -3.31
CA ALA A 83 -7.56 11.55 -2.47
C ALA A 83 -6.71 12.57 -3.23
N ILE A 84 -6.30 12.30 -4.46
CA ILE A 84 -5.36 13.14 -5.22
C ILE A 84 -6.06 14.09 -6.17
N ASP A 85 -7.06 13.62 -6.94
CA ASP A 85 -7.72 14.42 -7.98
C ASP A 85 -8.28 15.74 -7.40
N PRO A 86 -7.91 16.92 -7.96
CA PRO A 86 -8.50 18.20 -7.54
C PRO A 86 -10.01 18.27 -7.78
N LYS A 87 -10.56 17.43 -8.67
CA LYS A 87 -11.99 17.35 -9.01
C LYS A 87 -12.76 16.28 -8.23
N LYS A 88 -12.15 15.66 -7.22
CA LYS A 88 -12.75 14.59 -6.41
C LYS A 88 -14.07 14.96 -5.71
N GLY A 89 -14.32 16.25 -5.45
CA GLY A 89 -15.51 16.71 -4.71
C GLY A 89 -15.68 15.99 -3.37
N ASP A 90 -16.90 15.55 -3.07
CA ASP A 90 -17.25 14.88 -1.81
C ASP A 90 -16.58 13.51 -1.64
N LEU A 91 -16.05 12.89 -2.71
CA LEU A 91 -15.29 11.64 -2.61
C LEU A 91 -14.05 11.80 -1.71
N GLY A 92 -13.51 13.01 -1.59
CA GLY A 92 -12.42 13.33 -0.67
C GLY A 92 -12.74 13.05 0.80
N ILE A 93 -14.01 13.14 1.19
CA ILE A 93 -14.46 12.93 2.57
C ILE A 93 -14.34 11.44 2.94
N ILE A 94 -14.71 10.55 2.02
CA ILE A 94 -14.71 9.10 2.24
C ILE A 94 -13.43 8.40 1.80
N ALA A 95 -12.44 9.15 1.29
CA ALA A 95 -11.20 8.58 0.75
C ALA A 95 -10.51 7.58 1.69
N PRO A 96 -10.33 7.85 3.00
CA PRO A 96 -9.67 6.89 3.89
C PRO A 96 -10.41 5.56 4.00
N ILE A 97 -11.75 5.59 4.04
CA ILE A 97 -12.58 4.38 4.13
C ILE A 97 -12.57 3.63 2.80
N ALA A 98 -12.69 4.32 1.67
CA ALA A 98 -12.63 3.71 0.35
C ALA A 98 -11.28 3.02 0.10
N ILE A 99 -10.18 3.68 0.46
CA ILE A 99 -8.81 3.13 0.38
C ILE A 99 -8.67 1.92 1.32
N GLY A 100 -9.20 1.99 2.54
CA GLY A 100 -9.17 0.87 3.48
C GLY A 100 -9.92 -0.36 2.96
N PHE A 101 -11.13 -0.16 2.42
CA PHE A 101 -11.93 -1.27 1.89
C PHE A 101 -11.35 -1.91 0.64
N ILE A 102 -10.75 -1.15 -0.28
CA ILE A 102 -10.11 -1.78 -1.46
C ILE A 102 -8.88 -2.61 -1.04
N VAL A 103 -8.11 -2.18 -0.04
CA VAL A 103 -7.02 -3.00 0.51
C VAL A 103 -7.58 -4.28 1.15
N GLY A 104 -8.66 -4.17 1.92
CA GLY A 104 -9.32 -5.32 2.54
C GLY A 104 -9.95 -6.29 1.54
N ALA A 105 -10.29 -5.83 0.33
CA ALA A 105 -10.78 -6.68 -0.75
C ALA A 105 -9.66 -7.36 -1.57
N ASN A 106 -8.41 -6.92 -1.40
CA ASN A 106 -7.22 -7.43 -2.10
C ASN A 106 -6.52 -8.60 -1.36
N ILE A 107 -7.16 -9.20 -0.35
CA ILE A 107 -6.61 -10.29 0.47
C ILE A 107 -7.42 -11.59 0.34
#